data_AF-A0A1I3EC54-F1
#
_entry.id   AF-A0A1I3EC54-F1
#
_cell.length_a   1.000
_cell.length_b   1.000
_cell.length_c   1.000
_cell.angle_alpha   90.00
_cell.angle_beta   90.00
_cell.angle_gamma   90.00
#
_symmetry.space_group_name_H-M   'P 1'
#
loop_
_entity.id
_entity.type
_entity.pdbx_description
1 polymer ?
#
loop_
_entity_poly.entity_id
_entity_poly.type
_entity_poly.pdbx_seq_one_letter_code
_entity_poly.pdbx_strand_id
1 'polypeptide(L)'
;MAAQWIGDGYDERGEIGEFSFEYRPLPKPSRVALARRLKPLSREKRDVIVRQTLHQCILHTCPIDSMQREIQMQAFALVTGATMSEREQSDEWNLRAGVRLLVLYPQFSLFSCETCRTLWLDPTTGQIATYDGKRLPREGKTLCENPTQTCPVGHYSRQRRLSERNQQAVRHYLECAAVGKFPDDPLVRHHARLIQWSIARAKADRCRKTTTSTT
;
A
#
# COMPACT_ATOMS: atom_id res chain seq x y z
N MET A 1 -13.54 21.25 -13.84
CA MET A 1 -12.43 21.30 -12.86
C MET A 1 -11.64 20.01 -13.03
N ALA A 2 -10.38 20.09 -13.46
CA ALA A 2 -9.54 18.89 -13.59
C ALA A 2 -9.34 18.28 -12.19
N ALA A 3 -9.49 16.96 -12.07
CA ALA A 3 -9.21 16.27 -10.82
C ALA A 3 -7.71 16.44 -10.53
N GLN A 4 -7.40 17.21 -9.49
CA GLN A 4 -6.04 17.37 -9.00
C GLN A 4 -5.53 15.98 -8.63
N TRP A 5 -4.39 15.59 -9.21
CA TRP A 5 -3.70 14.34 -8.86
C TRP A 5 -3.56 14.27 -7.34
N ILE A 6 -4.27 13.33 -6.71
CA ILE A 6 -4.14 13.09 -5.30
C ILE A 6 -3.08 12.00 -5.20
N GLY A 7 -1.84 12.40 -4.91
CA GLY A 7 -0.74 11.47 -4.62
C GLY A 7 -0.95 10.69 -3.32
N ASP A 8 -2.12 10.09 -3.15
CA ASP A 8 -2.56 9.31 -1.99
C ASP A 8 -2.12 7.85 -2.07
N GLY A 9 -1.42 7.46 -3.15
CA GLY A 9 -0.93 6.10 -3.38
C GLY A 9 -2.00 5.13 -3.88
N TYR A 10 -3.20 5.61 -4.20
CA TYR A 10 -4.27 4.72 -4.65
C TYR A 10 -4.41 4.66 -6.17
N ASP A 11 -3.97 5.71 -6.86
CA ASP A 11 -4.07 5.84 -8.30
C ASP A 11 -3.02 5.00 -9.03
N GLU A 12 -3.39 4.46 -10.18
CA GLU A 12 -2.55 3.64 -11.05
C GLU A 12 -2.52 4.21 -12.47
N ARG A 13 -1.47 3.90 -13.21
CA ARG A 13 -1.36 4.21 -14.63
C ARG A 13 -1.64 2.96 -15.45
N GLY A 14 -2.50 3.11 -16.46
CA GLY A 14 -2.86 2.07 -17.42
C GLY A 14 -2.49 2.51 -18.82
N GLU A 15 -2.03 1.57 -19.64
CA GLU A 15 -1.72 1.79 -21.05
C GLU A 15 -2.38 0.67 -21.88
N ILE A 16 -3.17 1.06 -22.89
CA ILE A 16 -3.86 0.16 -23.81
C ILE A 16 -3.75 0.73 -25.21
N GLY A 17 -2.96 0.09 -26.07
CA GLY A 17 -2.68 0.59 -27.41
C GLY A 17 -2.03 1.97 -27.34
N GLU A 18 -2.66 2.96 -27.96
CA GLU A 18 -2.22 4.37 -27.94
C GLU A 18 -2.77 5.17 -26.74
N PHE A 19 -3.64 4.58 -25.92
CA PHE A 19 -4.27 5.27 -24.80
C PHE A 19 -3.45 5.05 -23.52
N SER A 20 -3.00 6.15 -22.91
CA SER A 20 -2.47 6.17 -21.54
C SER A 20 -3.43 6.95 -20.64
N PHE A 21 -3.75 6.40 -19.48
CA PHE A 21 -4.66 7.04 -18.53
C PHE A 21 -4.31 6.69 -17.08
N GLU A 22 -4.67 7.59 -16.18
CA GLU A 22 -4.63 7.32 -14.74
C GLU A 22 -6.00 6.89 -14.27
N TYR A 23 -6.03 5.89 -13.40
CA TYR A 23 -7.26 5.31 -12.91
C TYR A 23 -7.14 4.90 -11.45
N ARG A 24 -8.29 4.88 -10.78
CA ARG A 24 -8.45 4.35 -9.44
C ARG A 24 -9.04 2.94 -9.51
N PRO A 25 -8.31 1.89 -9.11
CA PRO A 25 -8.82 0.53 -9.18
C PRO A 25 -9.99 0.36 -8.19
N LEU A 26 -10.99 -0.42 -8.60
CA LEU A 26 -12.07 -0.80 -7.70
C LEU A 26 -11.55 -1.74 -6.61
N PRO A 27 -11.81 -1.47 -5.32
CA PRO A 27 -11.44 -2.39 -4.26
C PRO A 27 -12.24 -3.70 -4.39
N LYS A 28 -11.65 -4.83 -3.99
CA LYS A 28 -12.27 -6.17 -4.09
C LYS A 28 -13.77 -6.24 -3.73
N PRO A 29 -14.26 -5.63 -2.62
CA PRO A 29 -15.69 -5.66 -2.31
C PRO A 29 -16.56 -5.03 -3.41
N SER A 30 -16.14 -3.88 -3.95
CA SER A 30 -16.84 -3.19 -5.04
C SER A 30 -16.84 -4.00 -6.32
N ARG A 31 -15.74 -4.71 -6.61
CA ARG A 31 -15.63 -5.60 -7.77
C ARG A 31 -16.57 -6.79 -7.70
N VAL A 32 -16.62 -7.44 -6.54
CA VAL A 32 -17.54 -8.56 -6.30
C VAL A 32 -19.00 -8.10 -6.45
N ALA A 33 -19.34 -6.93 -5.90
CA ALA A 33 -20.68 -6.35 -6.06
C ALA A 33 -21.00 -6.03 -7.53
N LEU A 34 -20.05 -5.43 -8.26
CA LEU A 34 -20.19 -5.12 -9.68
C LEU A 34 -20.37 -6.39 -10.53
N ALA A 35 -19.55 -7.41 -10.30
CA ALA A 35 -19.66 -8.69 -11.01
C ALA A 35 -21.04 -9.35 -10.80
N ARG A 36 -21.56 -9.33 -9.56
CA ARG A 36 -22.92 -9.82 -9.25
C ARG A 36 -23.99 -9.01 -9.96
N ARG A 37 -23.84 -7.69 -10.01
CA ARG A 37 -24.76 -6.77 -10.72
C ARG A 37 -24.76 -6.99 -12.23
N LEU A 38 -23.60 -7.31 -12.83
CA LEU A 38 -23.47 -7.51 -14.27
C LEU A 38 -24.04 -8.86 -14.75
N LYS A 39 -23.97 -9.90 -13.91
CA LYS A 39 -24.36 -11.27 -14.26
C LYS A 39 -25.76 -11.40 -14.90
N PRO A 40 -26.85 -10.83 -14.35
CA PRO A 40 -28.20 -11.01 -14.91
C PRO A 40 -28.53 -10.08 -16.09
N LEU A 41 -27.62 -9.17 -16.48
CA LEU A 41 -27.95 -8.11 -17.43
C LEU A 41 -27.72 -8.53 -18.88
N SER A 42 -28.52 -7.95 -19.79
CA SER A 42 -28.30 -8.02 -21.24
C SER A 42 -26.99 -7.32 -21.62
N ARG A 43 -26.46 -7.64 -22.82
CA ARG A 43 -25.21 -7.04 -23.32
C ARG A 43 -25.26 -5.52 -23.32
N GLU A 44 -26.34 -4.92 -23.83
CA GLU A 44 -26.53 -3.47 -23.88
C GLU A 44 -26.47 -2.83 -22.49
N LYS A 45 -27.17 -3.43 -21.51
CA LYS A 45 -27.17 -2.94 -20.12
C LYS A 45 -25.78 -3.08 -19.48
N ARG A 46 -25.01 -4.13 -19.82
CA ARG A 46 -23.62 -4.28 -19.36
C ARG A 46 -22.73 -3.21 -19.97
N ASP A 47 -22.83 -2.95 -21.27
CA ASP A 47 -22.00 -1.95 -21.96
C ASP A 47 -22.26 -0.53 -21.38
N VAL A 48 -23.51 -0.21 -20.97
CA VAL A 48 -23.81 1.02 -20.21
C VAL A 48 -23.08 1.07 -18.87
N ILE A 49 -23.12 -0.01 -18.08
CA ILE A 49 -22.47 -0.06 -16.76
C ILE A 49 -20.94 -0.03 -16.89
N VAL A 50 -20.39 -0.69 -17.90
CA VAL A 50 -18.95 -0.66 -18.21
C VAL A 50 -18.50 0.78 -18.42
N ARG A 51 -19.16 1.53 -19.32
CA ARG A 51 -18.84 2.94 -19.56
C ARG A 51 -18.99 3.79 -18.29
N GLN A 52 -20.08 3.62 -17.54
CA GLN A 52 -20.25 4.33 -16.27
C GLN A 52 -19.11 4.04 -15.28
N THR A 53 -18.69 2.79 -15.19
CA THR A 53 -17.58 2.39 -14.31
C THR A 53 -16.26 3.01 -14.76
N LEU A 54 -15.98 3.02 -16.07
CA LEU A 54 -14.79 3.68 -16.62
C LEU A 54 -14.78 5.16 -16.32
N HIS A 55 -15.89 5.87 -16.55
CA HIS A 55 -16.04 7.29 -16.25
C HIS A 55 -15.88 7.60 -14.74
N GLN A 56 -16.21 6.65 -13.86
CA GLN A 56 -16.01 6.78 -12.42
C GLN A 56 -14.57 6.52 -11.98
N CYS A 57 -13.86 5.61 -12.66
CA CYS A 57 -12.55 5.15 -12.22
C CYS A 57 -11.40 5.90 -12.89
N ILE A 58 -11.57 6.41 -14.11
CA ILE A 58 -10.51 7.12 -14.84
C ILE A 58 -10.52 8.60 -14.42
N LEU A 59 -9.37 9.11 -13.99
CA LEU A 59 -9.27 10.41 -13.31
C LEU A 59 -9.12 11.61 -14.26
N HIS A 60 -8.65 11.36 -15.49
CA HIS A 60 -8.41 12.38 -16.51
C HIS A 60 -9.31 12.21 -17.72
N THR A 61 -9.29 13.20 -18.62
CA THR A 61 -10.04 13.25 -19.89
C THR A 61 -9.52 12.21 -20.89
N CYS A 62 -9.70 10.94 -20.56
CA CYS A 62 -9.60 9.86 -21.51
C CYS A 62 -10.90 9.85 -22.33
N PRO A 63 -10.86 9.85 -23.67
CA PRO A 63 -12.06 9.92 -24.50
C PRO A 63 -12.75 8.55 -24.54
N ILE A 64 -13.27 8.10 -23.40
CA ILE A 64 -13.87 6.77 -23.20
C ILE A 64 -14.95 6.50 -24.26
N ASP A 65 -15.76 7.49 -24.56
CA ASP A 65 -16.86 7.36 -25.52
C ASP A 65 -16.40 7.24 -26.98
N SER A 66 -15.16 7.66 -27.28
CA SER A 66 -14.53 7.51 -28.59
C SER A 66 -13.73 6.20 -28.72
N MET A 67 -13.52 5.47 -27.63
CA MET A 67 -12.80 4.19 -27.67
C MET A 67 -13.61 3.11 -28.37
N GLN A 68 -12.91 2.26 -29.12
CA GLN A 68 -13.45 0.99 -29.59
C GLN A 68 -13.87 0.12 -28.40
N ARG A 69 -14.90 -0.71 -28.59
CA ARG A 69 -15.48 -1.55 -27.53
C ARG A 69 -14.44 -2.48 -26.92
N GLU A 70 -13.53 -3.00 -27.72
CA GLU A 70 -12.44 -3.89 -27.31
C GLU A 70 -11.51 -3.17 -26.32
N ILE A 71 -11.16 -1.91 -26.62
CA ILE A 71 -10.33 -1.06 -25.75
C ILE A 71 -11.08 -0.74 -24.45
N GLN A 72 -12.38 -0.42 -24.53
CA GLN A 72 -13.20 -0.21 -23.33
C GLN A 72 -13.23 -1.44 -22.42
N MET A 73 -13.33 -2.64 -22.99
CA MET A 73 -13.34 -3.88 -22.20
C MET A 73 -11.97 -4.17 -21.57
N GLN A 74 -10.87 -3.86 -22.24
CA GLN A 74 -9.53 -3.96 -21.67
C GLN A 74 -9.34 -2.96 -20.53
N ALA A 75 -9.75 -1.71 -20.73
CA ALA A 75 -9.71 -0.68 -19.69
C ALA A 75 -10.57 -1.09 -18.50
N PHE A 76 -11.75 -1.67 -18.77
CA PHE A 76 -12.64 -2.18 -17.74
C PHE A 76 -11.99 -3.30 -16.94
N ALA A 77 -11.28 -4.22 -17.60
CA ALA A 77 -10.55 -5.28 -16.92
C ALA A 77 -9.43 -4.73 -16.01
N LEU A 78 -8.73 -3.66 -16.43
CA LEU A 78 -7.73 -2.97 -15.61
C LEU A 78 -8.35 -2.30 -14.38
N VAL A 79 -9.37 -1.44 -14.56
CA VAL A 79 -9.97 -0.72 -13.42
C VAL A 79 -10.72 -1.65 -12.45
N THR A 80 -11.24 -2.77 -12.95
CA THR A 80 -11.83 -3.82 -12.11
C THR A 80 -10.78 -4.82 -11.61
N GLY A 81 -9.48 -4.58 -11.84
CA GLY A 81 -8.39 -5.42 -11.37
C GLY A 81 -8.60 -6.91 -11.63
N ALA A 82 -9.25 -7.28 -12.74
CA ALA A 82 -9.60 -8.68 -13.04
C ALA A 82 -8.36 -9.58 -13.05
N THR A 83 -7.17 -9.00 -13.25
CA THR A 83 -5.86 -9.63 -13.28
C THR A 83 -5.01 -9.39 -12.01
N MET A 84 -5.54 -8.70 -10.98
CA MET A 84 -4.72 -8.09 -9.92
C MET A 84 -4.87 -8.73 -8.53
N SER A 85 -5.46 -9.92 -8.41
CA SER A 85 -5.76 -10.52 -7.10
C SER A 85 -4.53 -10.80 -6.25
N GLU A 86 -3.42 -11.22 -6.84
CA GLU A 86 -2.15 -11.47 -6.13
C GLU A 86 -1.47 -10.17 -5.73
N ARG A 87 -1.47 -9.17 -6.62
CA ARG A 87 -0.91 -7.85 -6.35
C ARG A 87 -1.64 -7.15 -5.20
N GLU A 88 -2.98 -7.16 -5.21
CA GLU A 88 -3.78 -6.57 -4.12
C GLU A 88 -3.49 -7.24 -2.77
N GLN A 89 -3.38 -8.58 -2.74
CA GLN A 89 -3.01 -9.31 -1.53
C GLN A 89 -1.59 -8.95 -1.04
N SER A 90 -0.64 -8.83 -1.98
CA SER A 90 0.72 -8.41 -1.69
C SER A 90 0.77 -6.99 -1.13
N ASP A 91 0.04 -6.06 -1.74
CA ASP A 91 -0.07 -4.66 -1.31
C ASP A 91 -0.72 -4.57 0.08
N GLU A 92 -1.81 -5.31 0.33
CA GLU A 92 -2.44 -5.36 1.65
C GLU A 92 -1.53 -5.95 2.72
N TRP A 93 -0.80 -7.03 2.39
CA TRP A 93 0.17 -7.62 3.30
C TRP A 93 1.29 -6.64 3.63
N ASN A 94 1.84 -5.97 2.60
CA ASN A 94 2.89 -4.97 2.74
C ASN A 94 2.42 -3.80 3.62
N LEU A 95 1.21 -3.30 3.39
CA LEU A 95 0.60 -2.24 4.19
C LEU A 95 0.48 -2.65 5.65
N ARG A 96 -0.09 -3.83 5.92
CA ARG A 96 -0.29 -4.31 7.29
C ARG A 96 1.04 -4.52 8.01
N ALA A 97 1.99 -5.17 7.36
CA ALA A 97 3.31 -5.46 7.91
C ALA A 97 4.12 -4.18 8.16
N GLY A 98 4.10 -3.24 7.21
CA GLY A 98 4.81 -1.97 7.32
C GLY A 98 4.22 -1.04 8.37
N VAL A 99 2.89 -0.91 8.46
CA VAL A 99 2.25 -0.14 9.54
C VAL A 99 2.58 -0.72 10.90
N ARG A 100 2.54 -2.05 11.03
CA ARG A 100 2.94 -2.73 12.27
C ARG A 100 4.40 -2.45 12.62
N LEU A 101 5.29 -2.48 11.64
CA LEU A 101 6.71 -2.16 11.84
C LEU A 101 6.89 -0.72 12.33
N LEU A 102 6.22 0.26 11.72
CA LEU A 102 6.27 1.66 12.15
C LEU A 102 5.80 1.85 13.59
N VAL A 103 4.74 1.14 13.99
CA VAL A 103 4.22 1.22 15.37
C VAL A 103 5.15 0.52 16.35
N LEU A 104 5.61 -0.70 16.08
CA LEU A 104 6.37 -1.47 17.07
C LEU A 104 7.86 -1.10 17.14
N TYR A 105 8.42 -0.66 16.03
CA TYR A 105 9.87 -0.51 15.83
C TYR A 105 10.18 0.78 15.04
N PRO A 106 9.74 1.96 15.52
CA PRO A 106 9.87 3.22 14.78
C PRO A 106 11.33 3.55 14.45
N GLN A 107 12.29 3.15 15.29
CA GLN A 107 13.71 3.39 15.03
C GLN A 107 14.19 2.77 13.72
N PHE A 108 13.58 1.66 13.28
CA PHE A 108 13.96 1.03 12.01
C PHE A 108 13.48 1.83 10.79
N SER A 109 12.57 2.81 10.91
CA SER A 109 12.24 3.69 9.78
C SER A 109 13.32 4.71 9.46
N LEU A 110 14.31 4.91 10.35
CA LEU A 110 15.34 5.93 10.21
C LEU A 110 16.47 5.57 9.22
N PHE A 111 16.61 4.29 8.87
CA PHE A 111 17.72 3.81 8.04
C PHE A 111 17.26 2.72 7.06
N SER A 112 18.01 2.56 5.96
CA SER A 112 17.78 1.50 4.97
C SER A 112 18.41 0.17 5.41
N CYS A 113 17.99 -0.94 4.78
CA CYS A 113 18.67 -2.23 4.98
C CYS A 113 20.12 -2.20 4.50
N GLU A 114 20.44 -1.38 3.49
CA GLU A 114 21.81 -1.18 3.03
C GLU A 114 22.66 -0.50 4.11
N THR A 115 22.17 0.58 4.72
CA THR A 115 22.84 1.23 5.86
C THR A 115 23.09 0.24 7.00
N CYS A 116 22.11 -0.63 7.30
CA CYS A 116 22.26 -1.67 8.33
C CYS A 116 23.33 -2.71 7.98
N ARG A 117 23.48 -3.05 6.69
CA ARG A 117 24.50 -3.99 6.21
C ARG A 117 25.90 -3.40 6.19
N THR A 118 26.04 -2.09 5.99
CA THR A 118 27.35 -1.44 5.88
C THR A 118 27.86 -0.87 7.20
N LEU A 119 26.97 -0.49 8.13
CA LEU A 119 27.33 0.20 9.37
C LEU A 119 26.83 -0.51 10.62
N TRP A 120 27.56 -0.33 11.73
CA TRP A 120 27.06 -0.71 13.05
C TRP A 120 25.92 0.21 13.47
N LEU A 121 24.77 -0.40 13.78
CA LEU A 121 23.56 0.27 14.23
C LEU A 121 23.16 -0.32 15.58
N ASP A 122 22.80 0.55 16.53
CA ASP A 122 22.11 0.13 17.74
C ASP A 122 20.63 -0.13 17.39
N PRO A 123 20.14 -1.39 17.49
CA PRO A 123 18.76 -1.73 17.15
C PRO A 123 17.71 -1.15 18.11
N THR A 124 18.14 -0.64 19.27
CA THR A 124 17.27 -0.04 20.30
C THR A 124 17.05 1.44 20.01
N THR A 125 18.14 2.18 19.83
CA THR A 125 18.09 3.64 19.62
C THR A 125 17.95 4.03 18.15
N GLY A 126 18.35 3.13 17.24
CA GLY A 126 18.43 3.40 15.81
C GLY A 126 19.61 4.28 15.41
N GLN A 127 20.57 4.52 16.32
CA GLN A 127 21.74 5.35 16.04
C GLN A 127 22.85 4.54 15.35
N ILE A 128 23.60 5.20 14.47
CA ILE A 128 24.82 4.66 13.90
C ILE A 128 25.93 4.79 14.93
N ALA A 129 26.61 3.68 15.21
CA ALA A 129 27.75 3.67 16.14
C ALA A 129 28.90 4.49 15.56
N THR A 130 29.52 5.31 16.40
CA THR A 130 30.66 6.15 16.04
C THR A 130 31.82 5.96 16.98
N TYR A 131 33.05 6.04 16.46
CA TYR A 131 34.29 6.08 17.22
C TYR A 131 35.16 7.21 16.67
N ASP A 132 35.63 8.11 17.53
CA ASP A 132 36.42 9.29 17.15
C ASP A 132 35.74 10.11 16.01
N GLY A 133 34.42 10.32 16.14
CA GLY A 133 33.60 11.03 15.16
C GLY A 133 33.34 10.29 13.84
N LYS A 134 33.93 9.10 13.62
CA LYS A 134 33.76 8.31 12.40
C LYS A 134 32.72 7.22 12.59
N ARG A 135 31.88 7.00 11.57
CA ARG A 135 30.90 5.90 11.56
C ARG A 135 31.61 4.57 11.49
N LEU A 136 31.23 3.63 12.35
CA LEU A 136 31.85 2.32 12.41
C LEU A 136 31.30 1.41 11.30
N PRO A 137 32.15 0.87 10.41
CA PRO A 137 31.73 -0.13 9.44
C PRO A 137 31.32 -1.42 10.16
N ARG A 138 30.35 -2.15 9.60
CA ARG A 138 29.92 -3.41 10.18
C ARG A 138 30.94 -4.52 9.87
N GLU A 139 31.42 -5.16 10.92
CA GLU A 139 32.20 -6.39 10.87
C GLU A 139 31.28 -7.54 11.32
N GLY A 140 30.73 -8.29 10.36
CA GLY A 140 29.88 -9.47 10.63
C GLY A 140 28.46 -9.38 10.09
N LYS A 141 27.67 -10.42 10.40
CA LYS A 141 26.30 -10.56 9.89
C LYS A 141 25.34 -9.57 10.54
N THR A 142 24.38 -9.10 9.75
CA THR A 142 23.24 -8.32 10.28
C THR A 142 22.25 -9.21 11.03
N LEU A 143 21.37 -8.60 11.83
CA LEU A 143 20.27 -9.31 12.50
C LEU A 143 19.40 -10.13 11.53
N CYS A 144 19.30 -9.69 10.27
CA CYS A 144 18.46 -10.36 9.28
C CYS A 144 19.16 -11.54 8.59
N GLU A 145 20.47 -11.67 8.75
CA GLU A 145 21.31 -12.77 8.22
C GLU A 145 21.69 -13.79 9.31
N ASN A 146 21.33 -13.51 10.57
CA ASN A 146 21.60 -14.39 11.70
C ASN A 146 20.47 -15.43 11.85
N PRO A 147 20.74 -16.75 11.82
CA PRO A 147 19.69 -17.78 11.94
C PRO A 147 19.04 -17.86 13.32
N THR A 148 19.70 -17.37 14.38
CA THR A 148 19.16 -17.43 15.75
C THR A 148 18.37 -16.18 16.15
N GLN A 149 18.41 -15.13 15.32
CA GLN A 149 17.75 -13.85 15.60
C GLN A 149 16.81 -13.50 14.44
N THR A 150 15.72 -12.79 14.74
CA THR A 150 14.78 -12.33 13.71
C THR A 150 14.76 -10.81 13.67
N CYS A 151 15.27 -10.24 12.58
CA CYS A 151 15.12 -8.81 12.31
C CYS A 151 13.63 -8.44 12.16
N PRO A 152 13.11 -7.43 12.88
CA PRO A 152 11.71 -7.01 12.76
C PRO A 152 11.31 -6.59 11.34
N VAL A 153 12.25 -6.00 10.60
CA VAL A 153 12.10 -5.58 9.20
C VAL A 153 12.05 -6.77 8.24
N GLY A 154 12.53 -7.95 8.66
CA GLY A 154 12.73 -9.11 7.79
C GLY A 154 14.10 -9.11 7.10
N HIS A 155 14.28 -10.08 6.19
CA HIS A 155 15.49 -10.20 5.38
C HIS A 155 15.59 -9.05 4.37
N TYR A 156 16.80 -8.59 4.04
CA TYR A 156 16.99 -7.46 3.10
C TYR A 156 16.37 -7.73 1.71
N SER A 157 16.25 -8.99 1.29
CA SER A 157 15.59 -9.39 0.04
C SER A 157 14.06 -9.57 0.16
N ARG A 158 13.51 -9.54 1.38
CA ARG A 158 12.08 -9.74 1.67
C ARG A 158 11.66 -8.85 2.84
N GLN A 159 11.75 -7.54 2.62
CA GLN A 159 11.51 -6.53 3.66
C GLN A 159 10.01 -6.36 3.93
N ARG A 160 9.68 -6.05 5.18
CA ARG A 160 8.34 -5.66 5.63
C ARG A 160 8.13 -4.15 5.62
N ARG A 161 9.05 -3.38 5.02
CA ARG A 161 8.88 -1.92 4.85
C ARG A 161 7.73 -1.64 3.92
N LEU A 162 7.04 -0.53 4.15
CA LEU A 162 6.02 -0.05 3.22
C LEU A 162 6.68 0.19 1.86
N SER A 163 6.06 -0.32 0.79
CA SER A 163 6.32 0.12 -0.58
C SER A 163 6.05 1.62 -0.70
N GLU A 164 6.61 2.28 -1.70
CA GLU A 164 6.38 3.72 -1.93
C GLU A 164 4.87 4.05 -1.99
N ARG A 165 4.11 3.25 -2.72
CA ARG A 165 2.65 3.32 -2.78
C ARG A 165 2.00 3.29 -1.39
N ASN A 166 2.36 2.30 -0.57
CA ASN A 166 1.80 2.17 0.78
C ASN A 166 2.32 3.24 1.75
N GLN A 167 3.49 3.82 1.51
CA GLN A 167 3.96 5.00 2.26
C GLN A 167 3.08 6.21 1.99
N GLN A 168 2.70 6.44 0.72
CA GLN A 168 1.76 7.49 0.33
C GLN A 168 0.38 7.26 0.96
N ALA A 169 -0.13 6.03 0.90
CA ALA A 169 -1.40 5.64 1.54
C ALA A 169 -1.41 5.91 3.06
N VAL A 170 -0.32 5.56 3.76
CA VAL A 170 -0.19 5.83 5.20
C VAL A 170 -0.08 7.32 5.48
N ARG A 171 0.67 8.08 4.67
CA ARG A 171 0.76 9.54 4.80
C ARG A 171 -0.60 10.19 4.64
N HIS A 172 -1.31 9.86 3.57
CA HIS A 172 -2.66 10.37 3.30
C HIS A 172 -3.64 10.00 4.43
N TYR A 173 -3.56 8.77 4.94
CA TYR A 173 -4.34 8.37 6.12
C TYR A 173 -4.04 9.26 7.34
N LEU A 174 -2.77 9.54 7.63
CA LEU A 174 -2.38 10.38 8.77
C LEU A 174 -2.84 11.82 8.60
N GLU A 175 -2.78 12.37 7.39
CA GLU A 175 -3.31 13.70 7.05
C GLU A 175 -4.82 13.75 7.29
N CYS A 176 -5.58 12.79 6.74
CA CYS A 176 -7.03 12.70 6.94
C CYS A 176 -7.41 12.52 8.42
N ALA A 177 -6.66 11.68 9.14
CA ALA A 177 -6.87 11.44 10.56
C ALA A 177 -6.59 12.70 11.39
N ALA A 178 -5.57 13.48 11.04
CA ALA A 178 -5.23 14.72 11.74
C ALA A 178 -6.36 15.77 11.63
N VAL A 179 -7.06 15.82 10.50
CA VAL A 179 -8.19 16.74 10.29
C VAL A 179 -9.55 16.14 10.65
N GLY A 180 -9.61 14.85 10.98
CA GLY A 180 -10.85 14.13 11.30
C GLY A 180 -11.82 13.97 10.12
N LYS A 181 -11.35 14.19 8.87
CA LYS A 181 -12.18 14.14 7.66
C LYS A 181 -11.52 13.25 6.62
N PHE A 182 -12.23 12.21 6.21
CA PHE A 182 -11.84 11.32 5.12
C PHE A 182 -12.69 11.61 3.88
N PRO A 183 -12.11 11.51 2.67
CA PRO A 183 -12.89 11.47 1.43
C PRO A 183 -13.94 10.35 1.45
N ASP A 184 -15.10 10.57 0.83
CA ASP A 184 -16.08 9.50 0.59
C ASP A 184 -15.64 8.64 -0.62
N ASP A 185 -14.54 7.92 -0.41
CA ASP A 185 -13.94 7.05 -1.41
C ASP A 185 -13.86 5.61 -0.87
N PRO A 186 -14.38 4.60 -1.59
CA PRO A 186 -14.34 3.21 -1.14
C PRO A 186 -12.94 2.64 -0.90
N LEU A 187 -11.96 3.05 -1.71
CA LEU A 187 -10.58 2.59 -1.63
C LEU A 187 -9.85 3.24 -0.45
N VAL A 188 -10.05 4.54 -0.23
CA VAL A 188 -9.55 5.26 0.96
C VAL A 188 -10.13 4.66 2.22
N ARG A 189 -11.45 4.41 2.27
CA ARG A 189 -12.10 3.76 3.42
C ARG A 189 -11.56 2.36 3.69
N HIS A 190 -11.30 1.59 2.64
CA HIS A 190 -10.70 0.25 2.76
C HIS A 190 -9.32 0.32 3.40
N HIS A 191 -8.42 1.13 2.85
CA HIS A 191 -7.06 1.27 3.36
C HIS A 191 -7.02 1.86 4.76
N ALA A 192 -7.86 2.86 5.06
CA ALA A 192 -7.98 3.43 6.40
C ALA A 192 -8.34 2.37 7.44
N ARG A 193 -9.27 1.45 7.13
CA ARG A 193 -9.61 0.33 8.03
C ARG A 193 -8.42 -0.61 8.25
N LEU A 194 -7.68 -0.95 7.19
CA LEU A 194 -6.50 -1.82 7.30
C LEU A 194 -5.42 -1.18 8.18
N ILE A 195 -5.16 0.11 7.99
CA ILE A 195 -4.18 0.87 8.77
C ILE A 195 -4.60 0.93 10.24
N GLN A 196 -5.86 1.31 10.52
CA GLN A 196 -6.41 1.36 11.88
C GLN A 196 -6.31 0.02 12.60
N TRP A 197 -6.69 -1.06 11.92
CA TRP A 197 -6.61 -2.41 12.47
C TRP A 197 -5.15 -2.79 12.80
N SER A 198 -4.22 -2.50 11.89
CA SER A 198 -2.79 -2.77 12.12
C SER A 198 -2.21 -1.97 13.28
N ILE A 199 -2.58 -0.70 13.41
CA ILE A 199 -2.18 0.14 14.55
C ILE A 199 -2.71 -0.45 15.85
N ALA A 200 -4.01 -0.78 15.92
CA ALA A 200 -4.65 -1.33 17.11
C ALA A 200 -3.98 -2.65 17.54
N ARG A 201 -3.73 -3.56 16.58
CA ARG A 201 -3.07 -4.84 16.84
C ARG A 201 -1.62 -4.67 17.29
N ALA A 202 -0.87 -3.76 16.67
CA ALA A 202 0.49 -3.45 17.09
C ALA A 202 0.55 -2.89 18.52
N LYS A 203 -0.38 -2.00 18.89
CA LYS A 203 -0.49 -1.48 20.26
C LYS A 203 -0.79 -2.61 21.26
N ALA A 204 -1.74 -3.50 20.94
CA ALA A 204 -2.09 -4.63 21.81
C ALA A 204 -0.89 -5.57 22.05
N ASP A 205 -0.10 -5.86 21.02
CA ASP A 205 1.07 -6.72 21.14
C ASP A 205 2.20 -6.09 21.97
N ARG A 206 2.33 -4.75 21.94
CA ARG A 206 3.26 -4.02 22.80
C ARG A 206 2.90 -4.19 24.28
N CYS A 207 1.62 -4.07 24.65
CA CYS A 207 1.15 -4.24 26.03
C CYS A 207 1.37 -5.66 26.57
N ARG A 208 1.32 -6.70 25.72
CA ARG A 208 1.60 -8.07 26.15
C ARG A 208 3.06 -8.28 26.53
N LYS A 209 4.00 -7.74 25.74
CA LYS A 209 5.44 -7.90 25.98
C LYS A 209 5.91 -7.25 27.28
N THR A 210 5.32 -6.12 27.67
CA THR A 210 5.69 -5.45 28.93
C THR A 210 5.27 -6.24 30.16
N THR A 211 4.22 -7.06 30.06
CA THR A 211 3.71 -7.86 31.18
C THR A 211 4.57 -9.09 31.47
N THR A 212 5.20 -9.66 30.44
CA THR A 212 6.04 -10.88 30.55
C THR A 212 7.46 -10.62 31.02
N SER A 213 7.93 -9.36 31.09
CA SER A 213 9.30 -9.02 31.47
C SER A 213 9.45 -8.61 32.94
N THR A 214 8.40 -8.73 33.75
CA THR A 214 8.37 -8.29 35.17
C THR A 214 8.23 -9.45 36.16
N THR A 215 8.40 -10.69 35.70
CA THR A 215 8.44 -11.93 36.50
C THR A 215 9.77 -12.61 36.28
#